data_AF-R9KU85-F1
#
_entry.id   AF-R9KU85-F1
#
_cell.length_a   1.000
_cell.length_b   1.000
_cell.length_c   1.000
_cell.angle_alpha   90.00
_cell.angle_beta   90.00
_cell.angle_gamma   90.00
#
_symmetry.space_group_name_H-M   'P 1'
#
loop_
_entity.id
_entity.type
_entity.pdbx_description
1 polymer ?
#
loop_
_entity_poly.entity_id
_entity_poly.type
_entity_poly.pdbx_seq_one_letter_code
_entity_poly.pdbx_strand_id
1 'polypeptide(L)'
;MVTERIQALRAEMQKRNIDMYIVPTSDFHESEYVGDYFKARKYITGFTGSAGTAVITKDAAGLWADGRYFIQAEQQLAGSPITLYRMGEEGVPTVKEYVEQNLKEGGCLGFDGRVINAKDGEDYEKTAAGRQGTVYADEDLVGVIWEGRPELPKNPVFVLEGKYAGESTESKLKRLREKMAEKKAGIHILTSLYDIAWLFNIRGGDISHVPVVLSFAAITDQDCIWFIHEEVLDQNLQQYCREQHITILPYGDIYRYAEEIPENASVLLDKNIVNYRIFHNLAPKVNVVHGENPTELMKAVKNETELSNIRNAHVKDGVAFTKFMYWLKTNIGKIEITEISASDYLEGLRKEQELFVDLSFDTISAYGANAAMMHYTATPESNAVLKPQGFLLVDSGGHYLDGSTDITRTMALGSLTEEEKFHFTTVCRSNLNLAAAKFLHGCRGLNLDILSRGPLWNLGLDYKCGTGHGIGYLLNVHEGPNGFRWKIVPERGDSCVLEEGMVTTDEPGVYLEGKYGIRTENELICKKAEKNEYGQFMEFETITYAPIDLDAILPEEMTATERNLLNQYHKMVYEKISPFLEKEEQEWLKIYTREI
;
A
#
# COMPACT_ATOMS: atom_id res chain seq x y z
N MET A 1 31.14 6.95 -6.28
CA MET A 1 30.14 6.07 -5.66
C MET A 1 29.20 5.40 -6.68
N VAL A 2 28.16 6.07 -7.22
CA VAL A 2 27.21 5.41 -8.16
C VAL A 2 27.91 4.83 -9.41
N THR A 3 28.82 5.59 -10.02
CA THR A 3 29.60 5.12 -11.19
C THR A 3 30.43 3.87 -10.90
N GLU A 4 31.06 3.79 -9.72
CA GLU A 4 31.88 2.64 -9.32
C GLU A 4 31.00 1.39 -9.11
N ARG A 5 29.81 1.55 -8.51
CA ARG A 5 28.84 0.46 -8.33
C ARG A 5 28.36 -0.10 -9.68
N ILE A 6 28.04 0.77 -10.64
CA ILE A 6 27.66 0.35 -12.01
C ILE A 6 28.82 -0.38 -12.71
N GLN A 7 30.06 0.09 -12.55
CA GLN A 7 31.23 -0.59 -13.11
C GLN A 7 31.46 -1.97 -12.47
N ALA A 8 31.29 -2.09 -11.16
CA ALA A 8 31.38 -3.37 -10.46
C ALA A 8 30.30 -4.36 -10.93
N LEU A 9 29.06 -3.89 -11.08
CA LEU A 9 27.97 -4.72 -11.62
C LEU A 9 28.26 -5.19 -13.04
N ARG A 10 28.75 -4.30 -13.91
CA ARG A 10 29.16 -4.65 -15.29
C ARG A 10 30.27 -5.68 -15.33
N ALA A 11 31.20 -5.64 -14.37
CA ALA A 11 32.23 -6.67 -14.25
C ALA A 11 31.64 -8.03 -13.88
N GLU A 12 30.66 -8.09 -12.97
CA GLU A 12 29.93 -9.33 -12.65
C GLU A 12 29.08 -9.85 -13.81
N MET A 13 28.42 -8.94 -14.54
CA MET A 13 27.68 -9.26 -15.77
C MET A 13 28.61 -9.87 -16.82
N GLN A 14 29.80 -9.28 -17.05
CA GLN A 14 30.76 -9.77 -18.02
C GLN A 14 31.26 -11.19 -17.70
N LYS A 15 31.48 -11.52 -16.42
CA LYS A 15 31.89 -12.87 -15.99
C LYS A 15 30.86 -13.95 -16.37
N ARG A 16 29.59 -13.57 -16.51
CA ARG A 16 28.44 -14.45 -16.80
C ARG A 16 27.88 -14.26 -18.21
N ASN A 17 28.53 -13.45 -19.04
CA ASN A 17 28.08 -13.08 -20.39
C ASN A 17 26.67 -12.45 -20.43
N ILE A 18 26.35 -11.62 -19.44
CA ILE A 18 25.07 -10.90 -19.36
C ILE A 18 25.22 -9.54 -20.06
N ASP A 19 24.31 -9.23 -20.99
CA ASP A 19 24.33 -7.99 -21.78
C ASP A 19 23.52 -6.86 -21.11
N MET A 20 22.45 -7.24 -20.41
CA MET A 20 21.51 -6.32 -19.77
C MET A 20 21.06 -6.90 -18.43
N TYR A 21 21.01 -6.09 -17.38
CA TYR A 21 20.60 -6.52 -16.04
C TYR A 21 19.49 -5.61 -15.49
N ILE A 22 18.39 -6.21 -15.03
CA ILE A 22 17.23 -5.50 -14.47
C ILE A 22 17.30 -5.53 -12.94
N VAL A 23 17.08 -4.37 -12.31
CA VAL A 23 17.05 -4.20 -10.85
C VAL A 23 15.77 -3.46 -10.47
N PRO A 24 14.69 -4.19 -10.13
CA PRO A 24 13.43 -3.58 -9.71
C PRO A 24 13.51 -3.06 -8.28
N THR A 25 12.44 -2.40 -7.83
CA THR A 25 12.14 -2.28 -6.40
C THR A 25 11.12 -3.33 -6.06
N SER A 26 11.59 -4.46 -5.56
CA SER A 26 10.75 -5.57 -5.10
C SER A 26 11.55 -6.39 -4.08
N ASP A 27 10.85 -7.23 -3.33
CA ASP A 27 11.40 -8.23 -2.44
C ASP A 27 11.07 -9.64 -2.96
N PHE A 28 11.20 -10.67 -2.13
CA PHE A 28 10.90 -12.04 -2.55
C PHE A 28 9.41 -12.38 -2.62
N HIS A 29 8.54 -11.42 -2.30
CA HIS A 29 7.13 -11.59 -1.99
C HIS A 29 6.20 -10.62 -2.75
N GLU A 30 6.76 -9.77 -3.61
CA GLU A 30 6.05 -8.68 -4.31
C GLU A 30 5.39 -7.69 -3.32
N SER A 31 6.08 -7.39 -2.22
CA SER A 31 5.63 -6.40 -1.23
C SER A 31 5.68 -4.98 -1.79
N GLU A 32 4.73 -4.14 -1.38
CA GLU A 32 4.71 -2.72 -1.78
C GLU A 32 5.86 -1.94 -1.13
N TYR A 33 6.04 -2.15 0.18
CA TYR A 33 7.14 -1.60 0.95
C TYR A 33 8.19 -2.68 1.15
N VAL A 34 9.45 -2.34 0.88
CA VAL A 34 10.56 -3.30 0.95
C VAL A 34 11.55 -2.92 2.04
N GLY A 35 11.99 -3.92 2.81
CA GLY A 35 13.02 -3.76 3.84
C GLY A 35 14.38 -3.35 3.26
N ASP A 36 15.28 -2.85 4.11
CA ASP A 36 16.56 -2.29 3.66
C ASP A 36 17.46 -3.29 2.90
N TYR A 37 17.37 -4.59 3.23
CA TYR A 37 18.03 -5.66 2.48
C TYR A 37 17.67 -5.65 0.98
N PHE A 38 16.42 -5.32 0.65
CA PHE A 38 15.87 -5.38 -0.71
C PHE A 38 16.05 -4.08 -1.50
N LYS A 39 16.64 -3.03 -0.90
CA LYS A 39 16.84 -1.72 -1.55
C LYS A 39 18.01 -1.71 -2.55
N ALA A 40 18.15 -2.77 -3.36
CA ALA A 40 19.18 -2.95 -4.38
C ALA A 40 19.15 -1.83 -5.45
N ARG A 41 17.94 -1.41 -5.89
CA ARG A 41 17.79 -0.26 -6.80
C ARG A 41 18.31 1.04 -6.19
N LYS A 42 18.00 1.31 -4.92
CA LYS A 42 18.56 2.48 -4.20
C LYS A 42 20.08 2.39 -4.10
N TYR A 43 20.63 1.21 -3.80
CA TYR A 43 22.08 1.01 -3.75
C TYR A 43 22.75 1.31 -5.10
N ILE A 44 22.26 0.72 -6.19
CA ILE A 44 22.90 0.85 -7.52
C ILE A 44 22.70 2.23 -8.14
N THR A 45 21.59 2.91 -7.86
CA THR A 45 21.25 4.20 -8.50
C THR A 45 21.43 5.43 -7.63
N GLY A 46 21.37 5.29 -6.30
CA GLY A 46 21.28 6.42 -5.37
C GLY A 46 19.87 7.01 -5.22
N PHE A 47 18.91 6.64 -6.08
CA PHE A 47 17.54 7.15 -6.04
C PHE A 47 16.74 6.47 -4.92
N THR A 48 16.13 7.28 -4.04
CA THR A 48 15.52 6.84 -2.78
C THR A 48 13.99 6.78 -2.78
N GLY A 49 13.31 7.08 -3.90
CA GLY A 49 11.84 6.98 -3.96
C GLY A 49 11.37 5.54 -3.80
N SER A 50 10.10 5.31 -3.45
CA SER A 50 9.61 3.95 -3.13
C SER A 50 9.42 3.06 -4.36
N ALA A 51 9.26 3.61 -5.57
CA ALA A 51 9.01 2.84 -6.78
C ALA A 51 9.99 3.20 -7.91
N GLY A 52 10.43 2.18 -8.65
CA GLY A 52 11.22 2.34 -9.86
C GLY A 52 12.06 1.11 -10.21
N THR A 53 12.47 1.03 -11.47
CA THR A 53 13.25 -0.09 -12.01
C THR A 53 14.47 0.45 -12.72
N ALA A 54 15.65 -0.04 -12.33
CA ALA A 54 16.89 0.27 -13.03
C ALA A 54 17.19 -0.81 -14.08
N VAL A 55 17.70 -0.39 -15.24
CA VAL A 55 18.21 -1.30 -16.27
C VAL A 55 19.64 -0.90 -16.59
N ILE A 56 20.58 -1.82 -16.38
CA ILE A 56 22.00 -1.60 -16.61
C ILE A 56 22.42 -2.44 -17.81
N THR A 57 22.98 -1.81 -18.84
CA THR A 57 23.61 -2.51 -19.96
C THR A 57 25.12 -2.36 -19.87
N LYS A 58 25.85 -3.02 -20.79
CA LYS A 58 27.29 -2.83 -20.94
C LYS A 58 27.69 -1.35 -21.05
N ASP A 59 26.89 -0.54 -21.74
CA ASP A 59 27.28 0.79 -22.19
C ASP A 59 26.39 1.91 -21.59
N ALA A 60 25.16 1.58 -21.15
CA ALA A 60 24.18 2.53 -20.64
C ALA A 60 23.60 2.11 -19.28
N ALA A 61 22.93 3.04 -18.60
CA ALA A 61 22.16 2.81 -17.38
C ALA A 61 20.91 3.69 -17.40
N GLY A 62 19.76 3.11 -17.10
CA GLY A 62 18.48 3.81 -17.04
C GLY A 62 17.74 3.55 -15.74
N LEU A 63 16.95 4.53 -15.28
CA LEU A 63 16.00 4.38 -14.19
C LEU A 63 14.60 4.78 -14.69
N TRP A 64 13.66 3.86 -14.58
CA TRP A 64 12.23 4.12 -14.78
C TRP A 64 11.61 4.45 -13.44
N ALA A 65 11.04 5.65 -13.31
CA ALA A 65 10.29 6.08 -12.13
C ALA A 65 8.94 6.66 -12.58
N ASP A 66 7.93 6.57 -11.72
CA ASP A 66 6.59 7.12 -12.00
C ASP A 66 6.46 8.60 -11.59
N GLY A 67 5.34 9.21 -11.98
CA GLY A 67 5.08 10.65 -11.83
C GLY A 67 5.17 11.19 -10.40
N ARG A 68 5.08 10.34 -9.37
CA ARG A 68 5.28 10.75 -7.97
C ARG A 68 6.73 11.18 -7.70
N TYR A 69 7.69 10.69 -8.49
CA TYR A 69 9.11 10.78 -8.19
C TYR A 69 9.95 11.52 -9.22
N PHE A 70 9.36 12.13 -10.25
CA PHE A 70 10.15 12.77 -11.33
C PHE A 70 11.14 13.82 -10.80
N ILE A 71 10.67 14.72 -9.95
CA ILE A 71 11.49 15.81 -9.38
C ILE A 71 12.60 15.23 -8.49
N GLN A 72 12.22 14.31 -7.58
CA GLN A 72 13.17 13.65 -6.69
C GLN A 72 14.24 12.88 -7.47
N ALA A 73 13.84 12.11 -8.48
CA ALA A 73 14.74 11.32 -9.30
C ALA A 73 15.69 12.21 -10.10
N GLU A 74 15.20 13.30 -10.70
CA GLU A 74 16.05 14.24 -11.43
C GLU A 74 17.12 14.87 -10.54
N GLN A 75 16.76 15.29 -9.33
CA GLN A 75 17.70 15.84 -8.35
C GLN A 75 18.72 14.79 -7.87
N GLN A 76 18.27 13.59 -7.53
CA GLN A 76 19.13 12.55 -6.96
C GLN A 76 20.06 11.88 -8.00
N LEU A 77 19.66 11.86 -9.27
CA LEU A 77 20.47 11.33 -10.36
C LEU A 77 21.43 12.36 -10.98
N ALA A 78 21.33 13.63 -10.59
CA ALA A 78 22.16 14.71 -11.13
C ALA A 78 23.67 14.39 -11.01
N GLY A 79 24.37 14.42 -12.15
CA GLY A 79 25.81 14.09 -12.22
C GLY A 79 26.14 12.60 -12.22
N SER A 80 25.14 11.70 -12.17
CA SER A 80 25.32 10.26 -12.35
C SER A 80 25.26 9.87 -13.85
N PRO A 81 25.75 8.67 -14.23
CA PRO A 81 25.65 8.17 -15.61
C PRO A 81 24.26 7.58 -15.94
N ILE A 82 23.26 7.77 -15.08
CA ILE A 82 21.94 7.14 -15.20
C ILE A 82 20.98 8.10 -15.88
N THR A 83 20.34 7.63 -16.94
CA THR A 83 19.25 8.35 -17.61
C THR A 83 17.93 8.11 -16.89
N LEU A 84 17.21 9.17 -16.53
CA LEU A 84 15.84 9.08 -16.01
C LEU A 84 14.85 8.87 -17.16
N TYR A 85 14.05 7.82 -17.06
CA TYR A 85 12.90 7.53 -17.92
C TYR A 85 11.62 7.81 -17.14
N ARG A 86 10.93 8.90 -17.51
CA ARG A 86 9.69 9.35 -16.85
C ARG A 86 8.50 8.53 -17.32
N MET A 87 8.11 7.51 -16.56
CA MET A 87 7.08 6.55 -16.97
C MET A 87 5.75 7.25 -17.31
N GLY A 88 5.16 6.87 -18.44
CA GLY A 88 3.85 7.38 -18.89
C GLY A 88 3.90 8.72 -19.62
N GLU A 89 5.06 9.38 -19.71
CA GLU A 89 5.24 10.52 -20.62
C GLU A 89 5.33 10.04 -22.08
N GLU A 90 4.86 10.87 -23.00
CA GLU A 90 4.85 10.57 -24.44
C GLU A 90 6.27 10.29 -24.95
N GLY A 91 6.46 9.17 -25.65
CA GLY A 91 7.74 8.78 -26.23
C GLY A 91 8.72 8.09 -25.26
N VAL A 92 8.36 7.94 -23.98
CA VAL A 92 9.17 7.18 -23.02
C VAL A 92 8.78 5.69 -23.10
N PRO A 93 9.70 4.79 -23.50
CA PRO A 93 9.41 3.36 -23.55
C PRO A 93 9.24 2.80 -22.13
N THR A 94 8.40 1.79 -21.97
CA THR A 94 8.38 0.96 -20.76
C THR A 94 9.67 0.14 -20.62
N VAL A 95 9.91 -0.44 -19.44
CA VAL A 95 11.07 -1.35 -19.24
C VAL A 95 11.02 -2.52 -20.22
N LYS A 96 9.84 -3.13 -20.43
CA LYS A 96 9.66 -4.26 -21.35
C LYS A 96 9.98 -3.85 -22.79
N GLU A 97 9.47 -2.71 -23.26
CA GLU A 97 9.77 -2.17 -24.59
C GLU A 97 11.26 -1.83 -24.74
N TYR A 98 11.87 -1.25 -23.72
CA TYR A 98 13.32 -0.93 -23.75
C TYR A 98 14.16 -2.20 -23.85
N VAL A 99 13.83 -3.24 -23.09
CA VAL A 99 14.48 -4.55 -23.16
C VAL A 99 14.32 -5.14 -24.56
N GLU A 100 13.10 -5.15 -25.11
CA GLU A 100 12.82 -5.66 -26.44
C GLU A 100 13.61 -4.91 -27.53
N GLN A 101 13.73 -3.59 -27.43
CA GLN A 101 14.40 -2.74 -28.41
C GLN A 101 15.93 -2.82 -28.34
N ASN A 102 16.49 -3.02 -27.14
CA ASN A 102 17.93 -2.86 -26.89
C ASN A 102 18.67 -4.18 -26.61
N LEU A 103 17.96 -5.27 -26.32
CA LEU A 103 18.59 -6.59 -26.23
C LEU A 103 19.08 -7.03 -27.61
N LYS A 104 20.39 -7.27 -27.72
CA LYS A 104 21.02 -7.71 -28.97
C LYS A 104 20.57 -9.11 -29.34
N GLU A 105 20.61 -9.42 -30.63
CA GLU A 105 20.41 -10.80 -31.10
C GLU A 105 21.45 -11.72 -30.47
N GLY A 106 21.00 -12.85 -29.90
CA GLY A 106 21.84 -13.76 -29.12
C GLY A 106 22.22 -13.26 -27.72
N GLY A 107 21.72 -12.09 -27.29
CA GLY A 107 22.08 -11.47 -26.03
C GLY A 107 21.46 -12.15 -24.80
N CYS A 108 22.06 -11.91 -23.64
CA CYS A 108 21.59 -12.45 -22.36
C CYS A 108 21.00 -11.35 -21.48
N LEU A 109 19.75 -11.55 -21.04
CA LEU A 109 19.06 -10.69 -20.07
C LEU A 109 19.18 -11.29 -18.67
N GLY A 110 19.73 -10.52 -17.73
CA GLY A 110 19.90 -10.93 -16.35
C GLY A 110 18.95 -10.24 -15.37
N PHE A 111 18.55 -10.94 -14.32
CA PHE A 111 17.89 -10.39 -13.13
C PHE A 111 18.01 -11.39 -11.97
N ASP A 112 17.71 -10.98 -10.75
CA ASP A 112 17.51 -11.95 -9.66
C ASP A 112 16.09 -12.51 -9.75
N GLY A 113 15.95 -13.80 -10.06
CA GLY A 113 14.65 -14.46 -10.21
C GLY A 113 13.78 -14.44 -8.96
N ARG A 114 14.33 -14.08 -7.79
CA ARG A 114 13.58 -13.98 -6.55
C ARG A 114 12.85 -12.64 -6.41
N VAL A 115 13.24 -11.58 -7.12
CA VAL A 115 12.64 -10.23 -7.03
C VAL A 115 11.87 -9.82 -8.29
N ILE A 116 11.56 -10.78 -9.14
CA ILE A 116 10.73 -10.62 -10.33
C ILE A 116 9.59 -11.63 -10.21
N ASN A 117 8.34 -11.20 -10.33
CA ASN A 117 7.20 -12.12 -10.34
C ASN A 117 7.25 -13.05 -11.57
N ALA A 118 6.63 -14.23 -11.45
CA ALA A 118 6.71 -15.27 -12.47
C ALA A 118 6.16 -14.83 -13.82
N LYS A 119 5.11 -14.00 -13.84
CA LYS A 119 4.53 -13.46 -15.07
C LYS A 119 5.54 -12.60 -15.83
N ASP A 120 6.18 -11.66 -15.13
CA ASP A 120 7.17 -10.78 -15.74
C ASP A 120 8.41 -11.56 -16.17
N GLY A 121 8.84 -12.55 -15.39
CA GLY A 121 9.92 -13.46 -15.76
C GLY A 121 9.61 -14.23 -17.06
N GLU A 122 8.42 -14.81 -17.20
CA GLU A 122 7.97 -15.46 -18.43
C GLU A 122 7.88 -14.49 -19.62
N ASP A 123 7.45 -13.24 -19.38
CA ASP A 123 7.41 -12.21 -20.42
C ASP A 123 8.83 -11.86 -20.88
N TYR A 124 9.79 -11.73 -19.96
CA TYR A 124 11.20 -11.51 -20.28
C TYR A 124 11.84 -12.70 -21.02
N GLU A 125 11.52 -13.94 -20.64
CA GLU A 125 11.94 -15.13 -21.38
C GLU A 125 11.47 -15.11 -22.83
N LYS A 126 10.19 -14.76 -23.06
CA LYS A 126 9.64 -14.65 -24.43
C LYS A 126 10.34 -13.55 -25.21
N THR A 127 10.58 -12.39 -24.60
CA THR A 127 11.31 -11.28 -25.23
C THR A 127 12.74 -11.70 -25.61
N ALA A 128 13.46 -12.35 -24.70
CA ALA A 128 14.81 -12.84 -24.97
C ALA A 128 14.81 -13.91 -26.08
N ALA A 129 13.91 -14.88 -26.03
CA ALA A 129 13.78 -15.92 -27.04
C ALA A 129 13.45 -15.34 -28.44
N GLY A 130 12.61 -14.31 -28.52
CA GLY A 130 12.32 -13.58 -29.76
C GLY A 130 13.55 -12.91 -30.39
N ARG A 131 14.59 -12.66 -29.59
CA ARG A 131 15.91 -12.16 -30.02
C ARG A 131 16.95 -13.27 -30.13
N GLN A 132 16.56 -14.54 -30.13
CA GLN A 132 17.48 -15.70 -30.05
C GLN A 132 18.43 -15.65 -28.84
N GLY A 133 18.04 -14.88 -27.82
CA GLY A 133 18.79 -14.66 -26.60
C GLY A 133 18.43 -15.64 -25.48
N THR A 134 18.94 -15.35 -24.29
CA THR A 134 18.74 -16.16 -23.08
C THR A 134 18.40 -15.29 -21.88
N VAL A 135 17.85 -15.90 -20.84
CA VAL A 135 17.66 -15.27 -19.53
C VAL A 135 18.64 -15.90 -18.54
N TYR A 136 19.23 -15.06 -17.69
CA TYR A 136 20.01 -15.45 -16.53
C TYR A 136 19.31 -14.95 -15.27
N ALA A 137 18.64 -15.86 -14.55
CA ALA A 137 17.84 -15.50 -13.38
C ALA A 137 18.48 -15.96 -12.06
N ASP A 138 19.72 -16.48 -12.08
CA ASP A 138 20.25 -17.39 -11.05
C ASP A 138 20.79 -16.72 -9.79
N GLU A 139 21.37 -15.53 -9.91
CA GLU A 139 22.13 -14.88 -8.85
C GLU A 139 21.70 -13.42 -8.68
N ASP A 140 21.77 -12.93 -7.45
CA ASP A 140 21.69 -11.49 -7.15
C ASP A 140 23.05 -10.83 -7.34
N LEU A 141 23.30 -10.34 -8.56
CA LEU A 141 24.58 -9.69 -8.88
C LEU A 141 24.78 -8.35 -8.17
N VAL A 142 23.71 -7.66 -7.78
CA VAL A 142 23.83 -6.43 -6.98
C VAL A 142 24.26 -6.78 -5.56
N GLY A 143 23.71 -7.86 -4.99
CA GLY A 143 24.11 -8.41 -3.70
C GLY A 143 25.59 -8.79 -3.64
N VAL A 144 26.15 -9.34 -4.72
CA VAL A 144 27.59 -9.70 -4.80
C VAL A 144 28.51 -8.48 -4.62
N ILE A 145 28.09 -7.31 -5.11
CA ILE A 145 28.89 -6.07 -5.05
C ILE A 145 28.48 -5.13 -3.91
N TRP A 146 27.49 -5.50 -3.09
CA TRP A 146 26.97 -4.65 -2.03
C TRP A 146 27.68 -4.92 -0.70
N GLU A 147 28.84 -4.30 -0.54
CA GLU A 147 29.57 -4.33 0.73
C GLU A 147 28.73 -3.69 1.86
N GLY A 148 28.61 -4.39 2.98
CA GLY A 148 27.82 -3.93 4.13
C GLY A 148 26.31 -3.92 3.87
N ARG A 149 25.80 -4.78 2.98
CA ARG A 149 24.36 -4.98 2.80
C ARG A 149 23.69 -5.28 4.15
N PRO A 150 22.57 -4.62 4.50
CA PRO A 150 21.79 -4.94 5.69
C PRO A 150 21.38 -6.41 5.71
N GLU A 151 21.22 -7.01 6.88
CA GLU A 151 20.68 -8.37 6.99
C GLU A 151 19.17 -8.39 6.73
N LEU A 152 18.63 -9.58 6.44
CA LEU A 152 17.19 -9.78 6.43
C LEU A 152 16.64 -9.54 7.85
N PRO A 153 15.50 -8.84 7.97
CA PRO A 153 14.84 -8.63 9.25
C PRO A 153 14.36 -9.96 9.84
N LYS A 154 14.39 -10.04 11.17
CA LYS A 154 14.00 -11.22 11.97
C LYS A 154 13.28 -10.74 13.22
N ASN A 155 12.27 -9.89 13.02
CA ASN A 155 11.55 -9.29 14.14
C ASN A 155 10.67 -10.33 14.86
N PRO A 156 10.34 -10.10 16.14
CA PRO A 156 9.46 -10.99 16.87
C PRO A 156 8.11 -11.19 16.18
N VAL A 157 7.63 -12.43 16.20
CA VAL A 157 6.34 -12.83 15.65
C VAL A 157 5.37 -13.11 16.79
N PHE A 158 4.13 -12.68 16.66
CA PHE A 158 3.08 -12.97 17.62
C PHE A 158 1.82 -13.51 16.96
N VAL A 159 1.05 -14.29 17.72
CA VAL A 159 -0.25 -14.81 17.30
C VAL A 159 -1.34 -13.80 17.65
N LEU A 160 -2.14 -13.43 16.67
CA LEU A 160 -3.32 -12.58 16.83
C LEU A 160 -4.45 -13.40 17.47
N GLU A 161 -4.83 -13.02 18.69
CA GLU A 161 -5.86 -13.70 19.45
C GLU A 161 -7.22 -13.69 18.74
N GLY A 162 -8.05 -14.72 19.00
CA GLY A 162 -9.37 -14.87 18.38
C GLY A 162 -10.34 -13.71 18.64
N LYS A 163 -10.19 -12.98 19.76
CA LYS A 163 -10.99 -11.77 20.05
C LYS A 163 -10.72 -10.62 19.08
N TYR A 164 -9.56 -10.63 18.43
CA TYR A 164 -9.20 -9.70 17.37
C TYR A 164 -9.49 -10.29 15.99
N ALA A 165 -9.06 -11.53 15.74
CA ALA A 165 -9.18 -12.13 14.40
C ALA A 165 -10.61 -12.54 13.99
N GLY A 166 -11.48 -12.90 14.95
CA GLY A 166 -12.84 -13.36 14.68
C GLY A 166 -12.97 -14.76 14.05
N GLU A 167 -11.89 -15.30 13.46
CA GLU A 167 -11.87 -16.61 12.80
C GLU A 167 -10.53 -17.33 13.06
N SER A 168 -10.59 -18.64 13.31
CA SER A 168 -9.40 -19.47 13.55
C SER A 168 -8.66 -19.82 12.26
N THR A 169 -7.36 -20.09 12.38
CA THR A 169 -6.51 -20.58 11.28
C THR A 169 -7.01 -21.89 10.70
N GLU A 170 -7.48 -22.82 11.52
CA GLU A 170 -8.13 -24.05 11.07
C GLU A 170 -9.34 -23.77 10.14
N SER A 171 -10.21 -22.82 10.52
CA SER A 171 -11.37 -22.44 9.70
C SER A 171 -10.95 -21.82 8.37
N LYS A 172 -9.96 -20.91 8.40
CA LYS A 172 -9.41 -20.28 7.19
C LYS A 172 -8.78 -21.29 6.25
N LEU A 173 -7.96 -22.22 6.77
CA LEU A 173 -7.36 -23.31 6.00
C LEU A 173 -8.40 -24.22 5.36
N LYS A 174 -9.49 -24.52 6.08
CA LYS A 174 -10.60 -25.31 5.53
C LYS A 174 -11.23 -24.60 4.31
N ARG A 175 -11.57 -23.32 4.43
CA ARG A 175 -12.12 -22.51 3.31
C ARG A 175 -11.15 -22.43 2.13
N LEU A 176 -9.85 -22.28 2.42
CA LEU A 176 -8.81 -22.28 1.39
C LEU A 176 -8.79 -23.61 0.62
N ARG A 177 -8.81 -24.75 1.34
CA ARG A 177 -8.83 -26.09 0.73
C ARG A 177 -10.09 -26.34 -0.11
N GLU A 178 -11.24 -25.81 0.28
CA GLU A 178 -12.46 -25.84 -0.54
C GLU A 178 -12.24 -25.11 -1.88
N LYS A 179 -11.60 -23.93 -1.86
CA LYS A 179 -11.24 -23.19 -3.09
C LYS A 179 -10.17 -23.89 -3.92
N MET A 180 -9.19 -24.54 -3.30
CA MET A 180 -8.22 -25.38 -4.01
C MET A 180 -8.92 -26.52 -4.75
N ALA A 181 -9.88 -27.19 -4.11
CA ALA A 181 -10.66 -28.27 -4.71
C ALA A 181 -11.52 -27.79 -5.90
N GLU A 182 -12.18 -26.63 -5.77
CA GLU A 182 -12.91 -25.98 -6.88
C GLU A 182 -12.00 -25.73 -8.10
N LYS A 183 -10.75 -25.29 -7.85
CA LYS A 183 -9.72 -25.04 -8.86
C LYS A 183 -8.98 -26.29 -9.32
N LYS A 184 -9.26 -27.47 -8.75
CA LYS A 184 -8.57 -28.75 -9.02
C LYS A 184 -7.04 -28.66 -8.83
N ALA A 185 -6.63 -27.94 -7.79
CA ALA A 185 -5.23 -27.83 -7.37
C ALA A 185 -4.99 -28.72 -6.15
N GLY A 186 -3.92 -29.52 -6.19
CA GLY A 186 -3.51 -30.37 -5.07
C GLY A 186 -2.54 -29.68 -4.11
N ILE A 187 -1.83 -28.66 -4.60
CA ILE A 187 -0.88 -27.86 -3.84
C ILE A 187 -1.19 -26.39 -4.11
N HIS A 188 -1.10 -25.54 -3.10
CA HIS A 188 -1.11 -24.09 -3.24
C HIS A 188 0.19 -23.52 -2.68
N ILE A 189 0.95 -22.80 -3.50
CA ILE A 189 2.11 -22.04 -3.06
C ILE A 189 1.69 -20.59 -2.85
N LEU A 190 1.98 -20.07 -1.66
CA LEU A 190 1.64 -18.73 -1.24
C LEU A 190 2.93 -17.98 -0.88
N THR A 191 3.15 -16.85 -1.55
CA THR A 191 4.32 -15.97 -1.33
C THR A 191 3.94 -14.61 -0.77
N SER A 192 2.68 -14.21 -0.88
CA SER A 192 2.15 -12.96 -0.30
C SER A 192 2.21 -12.99 1.22
N LEU A 193 2.96 -12.05 1.80
CA LEU A 193 3.12 -11.94 3.25
C LEU A 193 1.80 -11.60 3.95
N TYR A 194 0.95 -10.83 3.28
CA TYR A 194 -0.36 -10.43 3.79
C TYR A 194 -1.30 -11.63 3.93
N ASP A 195 -1.32 -12.48 2.90
CA ASP A 195 -2.13 -13.69 2.88
C ASP A 195 -1.65 -14.69 3.94
N ILE A 196 -0.33 -14.88 4.09
CA ILE A 196 0.25 -15.78 5.09
C ILE A 196 -0.06 -15.29 6.51
N ALA A 197 0.14 -14.00 6.78
CA ALA A 197 -0.15 -13.39 8.07
C ALA A 197 -1.63 -13.51 8.44
N TRP A 198 -2.55 -13.28 7.48
CA TRP A 198 -3.97 -13.45 7.70
C TRP A 198 -4.39 -14.91 7.91
N LEU A 199 -3.87 -15.83 7.09
CA LEU A 199 -4.22 -17.25 7.12
C LEU A 199 -3.81 -17.90 8.45
N PHE A 200 -2.60 -17.60 8.93
CA PHE A 200 -2.07 -18.16 10.16
C PHE A 200 -2.34 -17.32 11.41
N ASN A 201 -3.14 -16.25 11.31
CA ASN A 201 -3.37 -15.32 12.42
C ASN A 201 -2.06 -14.92 13.12
N ILE A 202 -1.00 -14.66 12.35
CA ILE A 202 0.28 -14.18 12.87
C ILE A 202 0.53 -12.76 12.40
N ARG A 203 1.33 -12.02 13.16
CA ARG A 203 1.81 -10.68 12.83
C ARG A 203 3.28 -10.56 13.23
N GLY A 204 3.99 -9.65 12.59
CA GLY A 204 5.39 -9.33 12.87
C GLY A 204 5.71 -7.89 12.57
N GLY A 205 6.97 -7.60 12.28
CA GLY A 205 7.44 -6.24 11.95
C GLY A 205 8.62 -6.25 10.99
N ASP A 206 8.69 -7.24 10.10
CA ASP A 206 9.82 -7.37 9.16
C ASP A 206 9.83 -6.29 8.08
N ILE A 207 8.68 -5.69 7.81
CA ILE A 207 8.55 -4.52 6.94
C ILE A 207 8.04 -3.37 7.82
N SER A 208 8.73 -2.22 7.75
CA SER A 208 8.34 -1.02 8.52
C SER A 208 6.88 -0.69 8.25
N HIS A 209 6.10 -0.47 9.32
CA HIS A 209 4.68 -0.12 9.25
C HIS A 209 3.78 -1.17 8.59
N VAL A 210 4.26 -2.39 8.35
CA VAL A 210 3.47 -3.46 7.75
C VAL A 210 3.63 -4.69 8.62
N PRO A 211 2.58 -5.10 9.38
CA PRO A 211 2.71 -6.07 10.45
C PRO A 211 2.75 -7.53 9.94
N VAL A 212 3.74 -7.83 9.10
CA VAL A 212 3.96 -9.10 8.43
C VAL A 212 5.32 -9.70 8.76
N VAL A 213 5.53 -10.94 8.34
CA VAL A 213 6.72 -11.74 8.61
C VAL A 213 7.23 -12.33 7.31
N LEU A 214 8.51 -12.14 6.99
CA LEU A 214 9.13 -12.73 5.80
C LEU A 214 8.99 -14.25 5.84
N SER A 215 8.13 -14.78 4.99
CA SER A 215 7.82 -16.21 4.98
C SER A 215 7.15 -16.66 3.69
N PHE A 216 7.16 -17.97 3.46
CA PHE A 216 6.40 -18.63 2.39
C PHE A 216 5.49 -19.70 2.98
N ALA A 217 4.46 -20.11 2.27
CA ALA A 217 3.65 -21.26 2.66
C ALA A 217 3.34 -22.19 1.50
N ALA A 218 3.25 -23.49 1.80
CA ALA A 218 2.73 -24.52 0.90
C ALA A 218 1.60 -25.28 1.59
N ILE A 219 0.43 -25.29 0.97
CA ILE A 219 -0.78 -25.92 1.52
C ILE A 219 -1.19 -27.06 0.60
N THR A 220 -1.48 -28.22 1.16
CA THR A 220 -2.08 -29.37 0.47
C THR A 220 -3.48 -29.66 1.03
N ASP A 221 -4.11 -30.74 0.57
CA ASP A 221 -5.38 -31.23 1.12
C ASP A 221 -5.29 -31.60 2.62
N GLN A 222 -4.10 -32.01 3.08
CA GLN A 222 -3.88 -32.52 4.43
C GLN A 222 -2.83 -31.71 5.20
N ASP A 223 -1.77 -31.29 4.53
CA ASP A 223 -0.61 -30.67 5.15
C ASP A 223 -0.62 -29.14 4.98
N CYS A 224 0.11 -28.49 5.87
CA CYS A 224 0.40 -27.07 5.84
C CYS A 224 1.86 -26.88 6.24
N ILE A 225 2.66 -26.27 5.35
CA ILE A 225 4.08 -26.03 5.56
C ILE A 225 4.30 -24.51 5.55
N TRP A 226 4.98 -24.00 6.57
CA TRP A 226 5.37 -22.61 6.71
C TRP A 226 6.90 -22.49 6.70
N PHE A 227 7.43 -21.75 5.73
CA PHE A 227 8.86 -21.52 5.56
C PHE A 227 9.22 -20.18 6.19
N ILE A 228 10.00 -20.21 7.27
CA ILE A 228 10.31 -19.02 8.08
C ILE A 228 11.72 -19.14 8.68
N HIS A 229 12.31 -18.00 9.07
CA HIS A 229 13.56 -17.96 9.79
C HIS A 229 13.42 -18.63 11.17
N GLU A 230 14.28 -19.60 11.49
CA GLU A 230 14.19 -20.34 12.76
C GLU A 230 14.41 -19.43 13.98
N GLU A 231 15.14 -18.34 13.79
CA GLU A 231 15.51 -17.39 14.85
C GLU A 231 14.32 -16.63 15.43
N VAL A 232 13.19 -16.56 14.72
CA VAL A 232 11.98 -15.86 15.21
C VAL A 232 11.03 -16.79 15.98
N LEU A 233 11.33 -18.08 16.05
CA LEU A 233 10.46 -19.09 16.65
C LEU A 233 10.67 -19.19 18.17
N ASP A 234 9.77 -18.61 18.94
CA ASP A 234 9.70 -18.85 20.38
C ASP A 234 8.90 -20.13 20.74
N GLN A 235 8.87 -20.48 22.03
CA GLN A 235 8.16 -21.67 22.50
C GLN A 235 6.64 -21.61 22.27
N ASN A 236 6.06 -20.41 22.34
CA ASN A 236 4.62 -20.20 22.18
C ASN A 236 4.21 -20.37 20.72
N LEU A 237 4.97 -19.79 19.79
CA LEU A 237 4.75 -19.91 18.36
C LEU A 237 4.94 -21.34 17.88
N GLN A 238 5.98 -22.04 18.37
CA GLN A 238 6.17 -23.46 18.07
C GLN A 238 5.00 -24.31 18.59
N GLN A 239 4.47 -24.00 19.78
CA GLN A 239 3.29 -24.68 20.32
C GLN A 239 2.04 -24.40 19.49
N TYR A 240 1.82 -23.15 19.12
CA TYR A 240 0.73 -22.72 18.25
C TYR A 240 0.77 -23.47 16.90
N CYS A 241 1.92 -23.52 16.23
CA CYS A 241 2.08 -24.24 14.98
C CYS A 241 1.78 -25.75 15.14
N ARG A 242 2.20 -26.39 16.24
CA ARG A 242 1.85 -27.79 16.52
C ARG A 242 0.34 -27.99 16.68
N GLU A 243 -0.34 -27.09 17.39
CA GLU A 243 -1.79 -27.13 17.60
C GLU A 243 -2.58 -26.88 16.32
N GLN A 244 -2.07 -26.04 15.42
CA GLN A 244 -2.67 -25.77 14.10
C GLN A 244 -2.21 -26.75 13.01
N HIS A 245 -1.43 -27.78 13.35
CA HIS A 245 -0.86 -28.74 12.41
C HIS A 245 -0.03 -28.10 11.27
N ILE A 246 0.73 -27.05 11.60
CA ILE A 246 1.65 -26.36 10.68
C ILE A 246 3.06 -26.92 10.87
N THR A 247 3.62 -27.46 9.80
CA THR A 247 5.03 -27.90 9.74
C THR A 247 5.90 -26.70 9.43
N ILE A 248 6.97 -26.51 10.20
CA ILE A 248 7.91 -25.40 10.00
C ILE A 248 9.14 -25.91 9.26
N LEU A 249 9.56 -25.19 8.21
CA LEU A 249 10.81 -25.39 7.50
C LEU A 249 11.61 -24.08 7.40
N PRO A 250 12.93 -24.14 7.16
CA PRO A 250 13.74 -22.94 6.96
C PRO A 250 13.22 -22.06 5.81
N TYR A 251 13.31 -20.73 5.97
CA TYR A 251 12.83 -19.75 4.99
C TYR A 251 13.23 -20.03 3.52
N GLY A 252 14.49 -20.41 3.28
CA GLY A 252 15.01 -20.69 1.95
C GLY A 252 14.61 -22.05 1.36
N ASP A 253 14.05 -22.95 2.16
CA ASP A 253 13.73 -24.32 1.71
C ASP A 253 12.55 -24.36 0.73
N ILE A 254 11.79 -23.26 0.57
CA ILE A 254 10.73 -23.15 -0.44
C ILE A 254 11.25 -23.43 -1.86
N TYR A 255 12.49 -23.03 -2.16
CA TYR A 255 13.07 -23.19 -3.50
C TYR A 255 13.37 -24.66 -3.80
N ARG A 256 13.86 -25.39 -2.80
CA ARG A 256 14.08 -26.84 -2.86
C ARG A 256 12.74 -27.58 -2.88
N TYR A 257 11.78 -27.15 -2.06
CA TYR A 257 10.43 -27.72 -2.06
C TYR A 257 9.79 -27.63 -3.45
N ALA A 258 9.91 -26.48 -4.14
CA ALA A 258 9.41 -26.31 -5.50
C ALA A 258 10.02 -27.29 -6.51
N GLU A 259 11.33 -27.58 -6.40
CA GLU A 259 12.03 -28.58 -7.24
C GLU A 259 11.55 -30.01 -6.96
N GLU A 260 11.22 -30.31 -5.70
CA GLU A 260 10.78 -31.63 -5.25
C GLU A 260 9.29 -31.91 -5.56
N ILE A 261 8.52 -30.93 -6.03
CA ILE A 261 7.11 -31.12 -6.41
C ILE A 261 7.01 -32.13 -7.57
N PRO A 262 6.19 -33.19 -7.45
CA PRO A 262 6.06 -34.21 -8.49
C PRO A 262 5.61 -33.63 -9.84
N GLU A 263 6.20 -34.14 -10.93
CA GLU A 263 5.88 -33.72 -12.32
C GLU A 263 4.38 -33.81 -12.68
N ASN A 264 3.61 -34.66 -12.01
CA ASN A 264 2.17 -34.84 -12.24
C ASN A 264 1.28 -34.04 -11.30
N ALA A 265 1.85 -33.19 -10.44
CA ALA A 265 1.11 -32.36 -9.50
C ALA A 265 0.36 -31.22 -10.20
N SER A 266 -0.67 -30.71 -9.53
CA SER A 266 -1.43 -29.52 -9.92
C SER A 266 -1.23 -28.44 -8.86
N VAL A 267 -0.56 -27.34 -9.23
CA VAL A 267 -0.10 -26.30 -8.29
C VAL A 267 -0.85 -25.00 -8.58
N LEU A 268 -1.62 -24.53 -7.60
CA LEU A 268 -2.22 -23.19 -7.59
C LEU A 268 -1.18 -22.17 -7.15
N LEU A 269 -0.95 -21.17 -7.99
CA LEU A 269 -0.13 -20.00 -7.67
C LEU A 269 -0.60 -18.77 -8.45
N ASP A 270 -0.40 -17.59 -7.88
CA ASP A 270 -0.56 -16.35 -8.62
C ASP A 270 0.79 -15.96 -9.25
N LYS A 271 0.84 -15.93 -10.59
CA LYS A 271 2.06 -15.58 -11.32
C LYS A 271 2.42 -14.09 -11.18
N ASN A 272 1.48 -13.25 -10.75
CA ASN A 272 1.74 -11.83 -10.50
C ASN A 272 2.39 -11.59 -9.13
N ILE A 273 2.45 -12.61 -8.25
CA ILE A 273 2.96 -12.47 -6.88
C ILE A 273 4.08 -13.47 -6.59
N VAL A 274 3.95 -14.72 -7.04
CA VAL A 274 4.99 -15.74 -6.86
C VAL A 274 6.22 -15.35 -7.66
N ASN A 275 7.37 -15.31 -7.00
CA ASN A 275 8.61 -14.97 -7.68
C ASN A 275 8.99 -16.02 -8.73
N TYR A 276 9.68 -15.55 -9.77
CA TYR A 276 10.03 -16.32 -10.95
C TYR A 276 10.93 -17.51 -10.60
N ARG A 277 11.80 -17.41 -9.59
CA ARG A 277 12.62 -18.55 -9.13
C ARG A 277 11.76 -19.73 -8.72
N ILE A 278 10.76 -19.52 -7.86
CA ILE A 278 9.88 -20.59 -7.39
C ILE A 278 9.18 -21.25 -8.58
N PHE A 279 8.65 -20.43 -9.50
CA PHE A 279 7.97 -20.92 -10.69
C PHE A 279 8.91 -21.69 -11.63
N HIS A 280 10.11 -21.17 -11.89
CA HIS A 280 11.11 -21.78 -12.77
C HIS A 280 11.67 -23.09 -12.21
N ASN A 281 11.71 -23.21 -10.88
CA ASN A 281 12.14 -24.43 -10.20
C ASN A 281 11.12 -25.59 -10.32
N LEU A 282 9.86 -25.31 -10.68
CA LEU A 282 8.87 -26.36 -10.90
C LEU A 282 9.26 -27.21 -12.11
N ALA A 283 9.07 -28.52 -12.01
CA ALA A 283 9.32 -29.40 -13.15
C ALA A 283 8.40 -29.04 -14.34
N PRO A 284 8.89 -29.06 -15.61
CA PRO A 284 8.13 -28.55 -16.76
C PRO A 284 6.76 -29.18 -17.02
N LYS A 285 6.48 -30.36 -16.46
CA LYS A 285 5.20 -31.07 -16.61
C LYS A 285 4.18 -30.76 -15.52
N VAL A 286 4.57 -30.06 -14.46
CA VAL A 286 3.66 -29.64 -13.39
C VAL A 286 2.52 -28.82 -14.00
N ASN A 287 1.28 -29.16 -13.64
CA ASN A 287 0.13 -28.40 -14.07
C ASN A 287 0.00 -27.13 -13.21
N VAL A 288 0.51 -26.01 -13.71
CA VAL A 288 0.37 -24.71 -13.03
C VAL A 288 -1.01 -24.13 -13.25
N VAL A 289 -1.81 -24.10 -12.19
CA VAL A 289 -3.11 -23.43 -12.13
C VAL A 289 -2.87 -21.98 -11.76
N HIS A 290 -2.68 -21.12 -12.76
CA HIS A 290 -2.55 -19.68 -12.52
C HIS A 290 -3.90 -19.07 -12.07
N GLY A 291 -3.90 -18.36 -10.96
CA GLY A 291 -4.98 -17.46 -10.58
C GLY A 291 -4.74 -16.79 -9.22
N GLU A 292 -5.52 -15.75 -8.94
CA GLU A 292 -5.51 -15.01 -7.68
C GLU A 292 -5.57 -15.95 -6.46
N ASN A 293 -4.86 -15.55 -5.40
CA ASN A 293 -4.87 -16.24 -4.13
C ASN A 293 -6.30 -16.24 -3.56
N PRO A 294 -6.90 -17.40 -3.25
CA PRO A 294 -8.25 -17.41 -2.69
C PRO A 294 -8.38 -16.60 -1.40
N THR A 295 -7.29 -16.50 -0.62
CA THR A 295 -7.21 -15.73 0.61
C THR A 295 -7.37 -14.21 0.40
N GLU A 296 -7.05 -13.68 -0.79
CA GLU A 296 -7.13 -12.25 -1.08
C GLU A 296 -8.56 -11.73 -0.92
N LEU A 297 -9.52 -12.37 -1.58
CA LEU A 297 -10.93 -12.02 -1.43
C LEU A 297 -11.48 -12.39 -0.04
N MET A 298 -10.98 -13.48 0.56
CA MET A 298 -11.43 -13.90 1.89
C MET A 298 -11.08 -12.90 2.98
N LYS A 299 -9.90 -12.27 2.92
CA LYS A 299 -9.45 -11.26 3.88
C LYS A 299 -9.96 -9.86 3.55
N ALA A 300 -10.23 -9.59 2.27
CA ALA A 300 -10.81 -8.31 1.85
C ALA A 300 -12.20 -8.06 2.44
N VAL A 301 -12.98 -9.14 2.66
CA VAL A 301 -14.30 -9.10 3.31
C VAL A 301 -14.14 -9.36 4.81
N LYS A 302 -14.26 -8.30 5.61
CA LYS A 302 -13.99 -8.36 7.05
C LYS A 302 -15.17 -9.00 7.78
N ASN A 303 -14.88 -9.87 8.74
CA ASN A 303 -15.91 -10.50 9.56
C ASN A 303 -16.45 -9.53 10.62
N GLU A 304 -17.55 -9.87 11.30
CA GLU A 304 -18.19 -8.98 12.29
C GLU A 304 -17.29 -8.60 13.46
N THR A 305 -16.37 -9.48 13.89
CA THR A 305 -15.39 -9.15 14.93
C THR A 305 -14.39 -8.12 14.41
N GLU A 306 -13.83 -8.34 13.22
CA GLU A 306 -12.91 -7.39 12.57
C GLU A 306 -13.61 -6.04 12.34
N LEU A 307 -14.84 -6.02 11.81
CA LEU A 307 -15.60 -4.79 11.57
C LEU A 307 -15.95 -4.02 12.86
N SER A 308 -16.28 -4.73 13.94
CA SER A 308 -16.50 -4.11 15.24
C SER A 308 -15.21 -3.48 15.78
N ASN A 309 -14.09 -4.21 15.63
CA ASN A 309 -12.78 -3.78 16.09
C ASN A 309 -12.26 -2.57 15.29
N ILE A 310 -12.43 -2.58 13.96
CA ILE A 310 -12.07 -1.46 13.07
C ILE A 310 -12.76 -0.17 13.51
N ARG A 311 -14.06 -0.22 13.84
CA ARG A 311 -14.78 0.95 14.36
C ARG A 311 -14.21 1.46 15.67
N ASN A 312 -13.72 0.57 16.55
CA ASN A 312 -13.07 0.97 17.80
C ASN A 312 -11.70 1.62 17.54
N ALA A 313 -10.88 1.05 16.64
CA ALA A 313 -9.60 1.62 16.24
C ALA A 313 -9.78 3.05 15.68
N HIS A 314 -10.80 3.26 14.85
CA HIS A 314 -11.10 4.58 14.28
C HIS A 314 -11.62 5.60 15.31
N VAL A 315 -12.25 5.17 16.40
CA VAL A 315 -12.56 6.09 17.51
C VAL A 315 -11.26 6.55 18.18
N LYS A 316 -10.33 5.63 18.47
CA LYS A 316 -9.04 5.97 19.10
C LYS A 316 -8.21 6.89 18.21
N ASP A 317 -8.10 6.56 16.93
CA ASP A 317 -7.36 7.38 15.96
C ASP A 317 -8.01 8.75 15.79
N GLY A 318 -9.35 8.79 15.72
CA GLY A 318 -10.12 10.03 15.68
C GLY A 318 -9.92 10.93 16.89
N VAL A 319 -9.75 10.35 18.09
CA VAL A 319 -9.37 11.09 19.31
C VAL A 319 -7.97 11.69 19.17
N ALA A 320 -6.98 10.89 18.77
CA ALA A 320 -5.62 11.36 18.57
C ALA A 320 -5.56 12.49 17.52
N PHE A 321 -6.21 12.31 16.37
CA PHE A 321 -6.22 13.30 15.29
C PHE A 321 -6.96 14.58 15.69
N THR A 322 -8.09 14.47 16.39
CA THR A 322 -8.85 15.63 16.84
C THR A 322 -8.08 16.45 17.87
N LYS A 323 -7.39 15.79 18.82
CA LYS A 323 -6.48 16.46 19.77
C LYS A 323 -5.30 17.14 19.08
N PHE A 324 -4.74 16.51 18.05
CA PHE A 324 -3.71 17.10 17.21
C PHE A 324 -4.22 18.36 16.51
N MET A 325 -5.39 18.31 15.87
CA MET A 325 -5.98 19.48 15.21
C MET A 325 -6.26 20.61 16.22
N TYR A 326 -6.79 20.30 17.40
CA TYR A 326 -6.96 21.28 18.48
C TYR A 326 -5.63 21.93 18.89
N TRP A 327 -4.60 21.11 19.15
CA TRP A 327 -3.26 21.61 19.51
C TRP A 327 -2.68 22.51 18.42
N LEU A 328 -2.73 22.08 17.16
CA LEU A 328 -2.21 22.84 16.03
C LEU A 328 -2.90 24.20 15.91
N LYS A 329 -4.23 24.21 15.91
CA LYS A 329 -5.04 25.44 15.73
C LYS A 329 -4.89 26.41 16.90
N THR A 330 -4.63 25.91 18.11
CA THR A 330 -4.44 26.76 19.31
C THR A 330 -3.02 27.27 19.48
N ASN A 331 -2.02 26.63 18.87
CA ASN A 331 -0.60 26.94 19.06
C ASN A 331 0.10 27.56 17.84
N ILE A 332 -0.48 27.46 16.64
CA ILE A 332 0.11 28.03 15.43
C ILE A 332 0.37 29.54 15.59
N GLY A 333 1.61 29.96 15.31
CA GLY A 333 2.08 31.34 15.48
C GLY A 333 2.41 31.75 16.93
N LYS A 334 2.16 30.89 17.93
CA LYS A 334 2.53 31.11 19.35
C LYS A 334 3.80 30.37 19.74
N ILE A 335 3.99 29.17 19.19
CA ILE A 335 5.20 28.36 19.34
C ILE A 335 5.75 28.00 17.95
N GLU A 336 7.01 27.58 17.89
CA GLU A 336 7.57 27.04 16.66
C GLU A 336 7.03 25.64 16.41
N ILE A 337 6.42 25.44 15.25
CA ILE A 337 5.96 24.14 14.77
C ILE A 337 6.57 23.95 13.39
N THR A 338 7.16 22.79 13.18
CA THR A 338 7.72 22.31 11.91
C THR A 338 6.95 21.09 11.42
N GLU A 339 7.10 20.73 10.15
CA GLU A 339 6.47 19.54 9.56
C GLU A 339 6.78 18.28 10.37
N ILE A 340 8.06 18.05 10.69
CA ILE A 340 8.52 16.92 11.51
C ILE A 340 7.91 16.98 12.91
N SER A 341 8.00 18.12 13.61
CA SER A 341 7.46 18.21 14.98
C SER A 341 5.94 18.04 15.04
N ALA A 342 5.21 18.40 13.97
CA ALA A 342 3.77 18.18 13.90
C ALA A 342 3.45 16.69 13.71
N SER A 343 4.22 16.00 12.85
CA SER A 343 4.16 14.54 12.68
C SER A 343 4.45 13.81 13.99
N ASP A 344 5.56 14.14 14.65
CA ASP A 344 5.99 13.51 15.92
C ASP A 344 4.96 13.73 17.03
N TYR A 345 4.32 14.91 17.07
CA TYR A 345 3.27 15.20 18.05
C TYR A 345 2.03 14.33 17.84
N LEU A 346 1.59 14.16 16.58
CA LEU A 346 0.47 13.28 16.25
C LEU A 346 0.78 11.81 16.56
N GLU A 347 2.00 11.35 16.23
CA GLU A 347 2.45 10.00 16.60
C GLU A 347 2.43 9.81 18.13
N GLY A 348 2.88 10.81 18.90
CA GLY A 348 2.80 10.79 20.37
C GLY A 348 1.38 10.57 20.88
N LEU A 349 0.40 11.28 20.30
CA LEU A 349 -1.01 11.12 20.66
C LEU A 349 -1.58 9.74 20.29
N ARG A 350 -1.10 9.13 19.19
CA ARG A 350 -1.46 7.75 18.81
C ARG A 350 -0.88 6.72 19.78
N LYS A 351 0.38 6.90 20.20
CA LYS A 351 1.06 6.05 21.19
C LYS A 351 0.34 6.04 22.56
N GLU A 352 -0.40 7.09 22.89
CA GLU A 352 -1.22 7.16 24.10
C GLU A 352 -2.52 6.34 24.02
N GLN A 353 -2.96 5.96 22.82
CA GLN A 353 -4.20 5.21 22.63
C GLN A 353 -4.02 3.72 22.96
N GLU A 354 -5.06 3.11 23.51
CA GLU A 354 -5.04 1.68 23.86
C GLU A 354 -4.83 0.79 22.64
N LEU A 355 -4.00 -0.25 22.80
CA LEU A 355 -3.70 -1.25 21.79
C LEU A 355 -2.90 -0.75 20.58
N PHE A 356 -2.34 0.46 20.63
CA PHE A 356 -1.42 0.96 19.60
C PHE A 356 -0.23 0.01 19.42
N VAL A 357 0.13 -0.27 18.17
CA VAL A 357 1.20 -1.18 17.77
C VAL A 357 2.32 -0.40 17.09
N ASP A 358 2.01 0.31 16.02
CA ASP A 358 2.93 1.09 15.19
C ASP A 358 2.13 2.13 14.37
N LEU A 359 2.80 3.06 13.70
CA LEU A 359 2.21 3.77 12.58
C LEU A 359 1.92 2.80 11.42
N SER A 360 0.91 3.11 10.61
CA SER A 360 0.54 2.28 9.47
C SER A 360 1.25 2.69 8.16
N PHE A 361 1.91 3.85 8.16
CA PHE A 361 2.89 4.32 7.19
C PHE A 361 3.60 5.59 7.73
N ASP A 362 4.68 6.01 7.07
CA ASP A 362 5.37 7.27 7.39
C ASP A 362 4.41 8.45 7.23
N THR A 363 4.21 9.23 8.28
CA THR A 363 3.29 10.38 8.24
C THR A 363 3.76 11.45 7.26
N ILE A 364 2.88 11.81 6.34
CA ILE A 364 3.05 12.92 5.41
C ILE A 364 2.55 14.18 6.13
N SER A 365 3.46 14.99 6.64
CA SER A 365 3.18 16.31 7.20
C SER A 365 3.76 17.36 6.27
N ALA A 366 2.91 18.02 5.47
CA ALA A 366 3.34 18.82 4.34
C ALA A 366 2.75 20.25 4.39
N TYR A 367 3.63 21.25 4.50
CA TYR A 367 3.25 22.66 4.59
C TYR A 367 3.38 23.37 3.25
N GLY A 368 2.32 24.10 2.85
CA GLY A 368 2.32 24.93 1.64
C GLY A 368 2.70 24.13 0.37
N ALA A 369 3.72 24.58 -0.36
CA ALA A 369 4.14 23.97 -1.61
C ALA A 369 4.59 22.51 -1.47
N ASN A 370 5.03 22.08 -0.28
CA ASN A 370 5.41 20.69 -0.05
C ASN A 370 4.22 19.74 -0.21
N ALA A 371 3.01 20.19 0.13
CA ALA A 371 1.80 19.39 0.02
C ALA A 371 1.41 19.08 -1.44
N ALA A 372 1.96 19.78 -2.43
CA ALA A 372 1.74 19.46 -3.85
C ALA A 372 2.43 18.14 -4.27
N MET A 373 3.37 17.63 -3.47
CA MET A 373 4.02 16.34 -3.67
C MET A 373 3.24 15.26 -2.91
N MET A 374 2.51 14.39 -3.64
CA MET A 374 1.58 13.43 -3.04
C MET A 374 2.21 12.49 -1.99
N HIS A 375 3.48 12.11 -2.17
CA HIS A 375 4.25 11.23 -1.27
C HIS A 375 5.42 11.98 -0.60
N TYR A 376 5.20 13.23 -0.20
CA TYR A 376 6.22 14.00 0.50
C TYR A 376 6.55 13.41 1.87
N THR A 377 7.82 13.30 2.20
CA THR A 377 8.29 13.04 3.56
C THR A 377 9.29 14.12 3.92
N ALA A 378 9.05 14.83 5.02
CA ALA A 378 9.96 15.85 5.49
C ALA A 378 11.29 15.23 5.95
N THR A 379 12.40 15.78 5.47
CA THR A 379 13.74 15.48 5.99
C THR A 379 14.24 16.66 6.82
N PRO A 380 15.30 16.50 7.65
CA PRO A 380 15.91 17.64 8.35
C PRO A 380 16.26 18.82 7.42
N GLU A 381 16.57 18.54 6.16
CA GLU A 381 16.89 19.53 5.14
C GLU A 381 15.65 20.19 4.50
N SER A 382 14.52 19.49 4.41
CA SER A 382 13.28 20.00 3.80
C SER A 382 12.22 20.45 4.82
N ASN A 383 12.45 20.21 6.11
CA ASN A 383 11.52 20.47 7.22
C ASN A 383 11.11 21.94 7.30
N ALA A 384 9.92 22.26 6.81
CA ALA A 384 9.42 23.63 6.80
C ALA A 384 8.89 24.04 8.19
N VAL A 385 9.14 25.29 8.57
CA VAL A 385 8.51 25.92 9.75
C VAL A 385 7.13 26.44 9.35
N LEU A 386 6.08 25.93 10.01
CA LEU A 386 4.70 26.33 9.77
C LEU A 386 4.48 27.80 10.18
N LYS A 387 3.71 28.52 9.36
CA LYS A 387 3.28 29.91 9.63
C LYS A 387 1.76 29.95 9.74
N PRO A 388 1.17 30.97 10.41
CA PRO A 388 -0.29 31.11 10.53
C PRO A 388 -0.94 31.60 9.21
N GLN A 389 -0.69 30.88 8.12
CA GLN A 389 -1.17 31.15 6.77
C GLN A 389 -1.11 29.88 5.92
N GLY A 390 -2.00 29.74 4.94
CA GLY A 390 -2.05 28.58 4.06
C GLY A 390 -2.50 27.30 4.77
N PHE A 391 -2.10 26.16 4.21
CA PHE A 391 -2.49 24.83 4.68
C PHE A 391 -1.34 24.02 5.26
N LEU A 392 -1.68 23.18 6.24
CA LEU A 392 -0.94 21.94 6.54
C LEU A 392 -1.79 20.76 6.06
N LEU A 393 -1.24 19.95 5.17
CA LEU A 393 -1.79 18.64 4.83
C LEU A 393 -1.13 17.60 5.73
N VAL A 394 -1.92 16.82 6.45
CA VAL A 394 -1.44 15.70 7.24
C VAL A 394 -2.17 14.45 6.81
N ASP A 395 -1.41 13.51 6.25
CA ASP A 395 -1.84 12.16 5.93
C ASP A 395 -1.04 11.16 6.77
N SER A 396 -1.77 10.30 7.48
CA SER A 396 -1.19 9.49 8.54
C SER A 396 -2.16 8.41 9.01
N GLY A 397 -1.63 7.34 9.61
CA GLY A 397 -2.45 6.30 10.20
C GLY A 397 -1.74 5.53 11.30
N GLY A 398 -2.49 4.65 11.96
CA GLY A 398 -2.01 3.81 13.07
C GLY A 398 -2.46 2.36 12.93
N HIS A 399 -1.58 1.46 13.35
CA HIS A 399 -1.92 0.08 13.65
C HIS A 399 -2.27 -0.07 15.12
N TYR A 400 -3.40 -0.74 15.35
CA TYR A 400 -3.88 -1.13 16.66
C TYR A 400 -4.20 -2.63 16.63
N LEU A 401 -4.18 -3.32 17.78
CA LEU A 401 -4.58 -4.75 17.79
C LEU A 401 -6.02 -4.97 17.27
N ASP A 402 -6.85 -3.93 17.30
CA ASP A 402 -8.21 -3.89 16.78
C ASP A 402 -8.35 -3.32 15.35
N GLY A 403 -7.28 -2.98 14.64
CA GLY A 403 -7.37 -2.59 13.22
C GLY A 403 -6.25 -1.69 12.71
N SER A 404 -6.36 -1.30 11.45
CA SER A 404 -5.51 -0.28 10.83
C SER A 404 -6.35 0.95 10.53
N THR A 405 -5.72 2.13 10.54
CA THR A 405 -6.35 3.38 10.12
C THR A 405 -5.51 4.07 9.04
N ASP A 406 -6.21 4.84 8.21
CA ASP A 406 -5.68 5.75 7.22
C ASP A 406 -6.54 7.03 7.16
N ILE A 407 -5.92 8.18 7.35
CA ILE A 407 -6.61 9.47 7.39
C ILE A 407 -5.72 10.61 6.92
N THR A 408 -6.25 11.31 5.93
CA THR A 408 -5.78 12.65 5.55
C THR A 408 -6.75 13.76 5.96
N ARG A 409 -6.22 14.80 6.60
CA ARG A 409 -6.87 16.13 6.67
C ARG A 409 -5.93 17.22 6.19
N THR A 410 -6.51 18.14 5.42
CA THR A 410 -5.89 19.44 5.16
C THR A 410 -6.49 20.47 6.11
N MET A 411 -5.67 21.24 6.81
CA MET A 411 -6.11 22.18 7.85
C MET A 411 -5.63 23.59 7.55
N ALA A 412 -6.51 24.57 7.73
CA ALA A 412 -6.21 25.99 7.57
C ALA A 412 -5.38 26.49 8.75
N LEU A 413 -4.18 27.01 8.49
CA LEU A 413 -3.31 27.56 9.53
C LEU A 413 -3.57 29.06 9.82
N GLY A 414 -4.34 29.73 8.96
CA GLY A 414 -4.68 31.14 9.09
C GLY A 414 -5.44 31.65 7.87
N SER A 415 -5.06 32.82 7.35
CA SER A 415 -5.71 33.37 6.16
C SER A 415 -5.48 32.49 4.92
N LEU A 416 -6.54 32.27 4.16
CA LEU A 416 -6.55 31.56 2.89
C LEU A 416 -7.05 32.49 1.78
N THR A 417 -6.59 32.24 0.57
CA THR A 417 -7.12 32.83 -0.67
C THR A 417 -8.46 32.20 -1.05
N GLU A 418 -9.22 32.88 -1.91
CA GLU A 418 -10.46 32.32 -2.46
C GLU A 418 -10.21 31.07 -3.31
N GLU A 419 -9.10 31.02 -4.06
CA GLU A 419 -8.69 29.84 -4.86
C GLU A 419 -8.44 28.62 -3.96
N GLU A 420 -7.76 28.82 -2.83
CA GLU A 420 -7.49 27.77 -1.83
C GLU A 420 -8.78 27.23 -1.22
N LYS A 421 -9.68 28.11 -0.77
CA LYS A 421 -10.97 27.69 -0.18
C LYS A 421 -11.88 27.02 -1.20
N PHE A 422 -11.88 27.51 -2.44
CA PHE A 422 -12.65 26.91 -3.53
C PHE A 422 -12.18 25.48 -3.83
N HIS A 423 -10.87 25.26 -3.95
CA HIS A 423 -10.32 23.92 -4.14
C HIS A 423 -10.56 23.02 -2.91
N PHE A 424 -10.41 23.54 -1.69
CA PHE A 424 -10.71 22.81 -0.47
C PHE A 424 -12.17 22.34 -0.42
N THR A 425 -13.09 23.26 -0.70
CA THR A 425 -14.52 22.97 -0.73
C THR A 425 -14.86 21.95 -1.82
N THR A 426 -14.21 22.04 -3.00
CA THR A 426 -14.39 21.06 -4.07
C THR A 426 -13.93 19.66 -3.67
N VAL A 427 -12.77 19.54 -3.03
CA VAL A 427 -12.27 18.25 -2.51
C VAL A 427 -13.19 17.69 -1.42
N CYS A 428 -13.70 18.53 -0.51
CA CYS A 428 -14.69 18.13 0.49
C CYS A 428 -15.96 17.58 -0.18
N ARG A 429 -16.49 18.27 -1.19
CA ARG A 429 -17.65 17.82 -1.97
C ARG A 429 -17.39 16.48 -2.66
N SER A 430 -16.21 16.29 -3.24
CA SER A 430 -15.77 15.02 -3.84
C SER A 430 -15.88 13.85 -2.86
N ASN A 431 -15.29 14.00 -1.66
CA ASN A 431 -15.32 12.96 -0.62
C ASN A 431 -16.76 12.68 -0.15
N LEU A 432 -17.54 13.72 0.15
CA LEU A 432 -18.92 13.56 0.60
C LEU A 432 -19.81 12.87 -0.45
N ASN A 433 -19.61 13.15 -1.73
CA ASN A 433 -20.42 12.59 -2.81
C ASN A 433 -20.16 11.09 -3.02
N LEU A 434 -18.92 10.63 -2.89
CA LEU A 434 -18.61 9.19 -2.97
C LEU A 434 -19.05 8.46 -1.68
N ALA A 435 -18.77 9.02 -0.50
CA ALA A 435 -19.22 8.46 0.77
C ALA A 435 -20.76 8.29 0.84
N ALA A 436 -21.54 9.16 0.19
CA ALA A 436 -23.00 9.09 0.15
C ALA A 436 -23.57 8.17 -0.96
N ALA A 437 -22.71 7.45 -1.69
CA ALA A 437 -23.15 6.64 -2.83
C ALA A 437 -24.10 5.51 -2.40
N LYS A 438 -25.16 5.33 -3.20
CA LYS A 438 -26.08 4.19 -3.12
C LYS A 438 -26.17 3.52 -4.48
N PHE A 439 -25.91 2.23 -4.53
CA PHE A 439 -25.68 1.50 -5.78
C PHE A 439 -26.22 0.07 -5.73
N LEU A 440 -26.33 -0.61 -6.88
CA LEU A 440 -26.75 -2.02 -6.92
C LEU A 440 -25.55 -2.92 -6.67
N HIS A 441 -25.77 -4.03 -5.95
CA HIS A 441 -24.78 -5.10 -5.83
C HIS A 441 -24.32 -5.58 -7.21
N GLY A 442 -23.02 -5.85 -7.35
CA GLY A 442 -22.35 -6.14 -8.62
C GLY A 442 -21.53 -4.96 -9.18
N CYS A 443 -21.71 -3.74 -8.65
CA CYS A 443 -20.83 -2.62 -8.95
C CYS A 443 -19.41 -2.85 -8.40
N ARG A 444 -18.44 -2.27 -9.11
CA ARG A 444 -17.03 -2.17 -8.73
C ARG A 444 -16.71 -0.71 -8.41
N GLY A 445 -15.56 -0.44 -7.80
CA GLY A 445 -15.15 0.95 -7.57
C GLY A 445 -14.99 1.77 -8.86
N LEU A 446 -14.70 1.13 -9.99
CA LEU A 446 -14.74 1.74 -11.34
C LEU A 446 -16.07 2.44 -11.65
N ASN A 447 -17.19 1.91 -11.17
CA ASN A 447 -18.51 2.50 -11.40
C ASN A 447 -18.76 3.76 -10.56
N LEU A 448 -18.03 3.90 -9.44
CA LEU A 448 -18.32 4.88 -8.39
C LEU A 448 -17.28 6.01 -8.31
N ASP A 449 -16.06 5.77 -8.78
CA ASP A 449 -14.94 6.73 -8.77
C ASP A 449 -15.32 8.12 -9.34
N ILE A 450 -16.18 8.15 -10.36
CA ILE A 450 -16.69 9.38 -10.97
C ILE A 450 -17.46 10.28 -10.00
N LEU A 451 -18.05 9.74 -8.93
CA LEU A 451 -18.75 10.53 -7.91
C LEU A 451 -17.79 11.45 -7.15
N SER A 452 -16.57 10.97 -6.91
CA SER A 452 -15.49 11.75 -6.30
C SER A 452 -14.82 12.66 -7.32
N ARG A 453 -14.58 12.21 -8.55
CA ARG A 453 -13.91 13.05 -9.57
C ARG A 453 -14.80 14.11 -10.20
N GLY A 454 -16.12 13.91 -10.24
CA GLY A 454 -17.07 14.78 -10.91
C GLY A 454 -16.92 16.27 -10.54
N PRO A 455 -16.91 16.65 -9.25
CA PRO A 455 -16.69 18.03 -8.83
C PRO A 455 -15.41 18.66 -9.40
N LEU A 456 -14.31 17.90 -9.46
CA LEU A 456 -13.01 18.36 -9.95
C LEU A 456 -12.93 18.40 -11.48
N TRP A 457 -13.43 17.37 -12.16
CA TRP A 457 -13.41 17.28 -13.63
C TRP A 457 -14.26 18.35 -14.30
N ASN A 458 -15.34 18.81 -13.65
CA ASN A 458 -16.12 19.96 -14.12
C ASN A 458 -15.31 21.26 -14.17
N LEU A 459 -14.19 21.33 -13.44
CA LEU A 459 -13.24 22.45 -13.43
C LEU A 459 -12.03 22.21 -14.34
N GLY A 460 -11.93 21.03 -14.97
CA GLY A 460 -10.72 20.61 -15.70
C GLY A 460 -9.53 20.29 -14.80
N LEU A 461 -9.77 19.98 -13.51
CA LEU A 461 -8.76 19.56 -12.55
C LEU A 461 -8.83 18.05 -12.33
N ASP A 462 -7.70 17.41 -12.03
CA ASP A 462 -7.64 15.98 -11.72
C ASP A 462 -6.49 15.68 -10.74
N TYR A 463 -6.55 14.54 -10.07
CA TYR A 463 -5.47 13.99 -9.25
C TYR A 463 -4.94 12.69 -9.85
N LYS A 464 -3.61 12.53 -9.83
CA LYS A 464 -2.88 11.50 -10.57
C LYS A 464 -2.75 10.16 -9.83
N CYS A 465 -3.62 9.88 -8.86
CA CYS A 465 -3.70 8.64 -8.09
C CYS A 465 -5.10 7.99 -8.21
N GLY A 466 -5.29 6.82 -7.57
CA GLY A 466 -6.63 6.28 -7.35
C GLY A 466 -7.43 7.20 -6.43
N THR A 467 -8.74 7.03 -6.39
CA THR A 467 -9.60 7.72 -5.41
C THR A 467 -9.61 6.99 -4.08
N GLY A 468 -9.23 5.72 -4.05
CA GLY A 468 -9.02 4.98 -2.82
C GLY A 468 -8.61 3.53 -3.08
N HIS A 469 -8.25 2.86 -2.01
CA HIS A 469 -7.76 1.49 -1.96
C HIS A 469 -8.40 0.75 -0.80
N GLY A 470 -8.42 -0.58 -0.83
CA GLY A 470 -8.83 -1.36 0.33
C GLY A 470 -7.81 -1.24 1.47
N ILE A 471 -8.27 -1.51 2.69
CA ILE A 471 -7.46 -1.47 3.92
C ILE A 471 -7.45 -2.87 4.56
N GLY A 472 -6.27 -3.34 4.95
CA GLY A 472 -6.08 -4.60 5.65
C GLY A 472 -6.33 -4.51 7.15
N TYR A 473 -6.89 -5.57 7.75
CA TYR A 473 -7.13 -5.65 9.18
C TYR A 473 -5.86 -5.98 9.96
N LEU A 474 -5.22 -4.95 10.54
CA LEU A 474 -3.87 -5.03 11.12
C LEU A 474 -2.91 -5.68 10.10
N LEU A 475 -2.92 -5.18 8.88
CA LEU A 475 -2.13 -5.64 7.72
C LEU A 475 -1.73 -4.42 6.89
N ASN A 476 -1.35 -4.58 5.62
CA ASN A 476 -1.02 -3.45 4.75
C ASN A 476 -2.21 -2.47 4.66
N VAL A 477 -1.90 -1.17 4.68
CA VAL A 477 -2.90 -0.12 4.45
C VAL A 477 -3.38 -0.10 3.01
N HIS A 478 -2.55 -0.49 2.05
CA HIS A 478 -2.99 -0.71 0.67
C HIS A 478 -3.26 -2.20 0.42
N GLU A 479 -4.51 -2.61 0.60
CA GLU A 479 -4.95 -4.00 0.44
C GLU A 479 -5.98 -4.12 -0.68
N GLY A 480 -5.62 -4.82 -1.75
CA GLY A 480 -6.57 -5.26 -2.78
C GLY A 480 -7.55 -6.33 -2.27
N PRO A 481 -8.59 -6.66 -3.07
CA PRO A 481 -8.78 -6.28 -4.47
C PRO A 481 -9.81 -5.16 -4.67
N ASN A 482 -10.34 -4.57 -3.60
CA ASN A 482 -11.24 -3.42 -3.69
C ASN A 482 -10.46 -2.11 -3.78
N GLY A 483 -10.98 -1.15 -4.53
CA GLY A 483 -10.40 0.17 -4.72
C GLY A 483 -11.28 1.02 -5.64
N PHE A 484 -11.08 2.33 -5.61
CA PHE A 484 -11.77 3.29 -6.47
C PHE A 484 -10.79 3.86 -7.50
N ARG A 485 -11.07 3.61 -8.78
CA ARG A 485 -10.26 4.11 -9.90
C ARG A 485 -11.11 4.31 -11.15
N TRP A 486 -10.93 5.43 -11.86
CA TRP A 486 -11.67 5.74 -13.09
C TRP A 486 -11.34 4.84 -14.29
N LYS A 487 -10.28 4.04 -14.22
CA LYS A 487 -9.87 3.08 -15.25
C LYS A 487 -9.37 1.79 -14.63
N ILE A 488 -9.45 0.69 -15.38
CA ILE A 488 -8.81 -0.57 -14.98
C ILE A 488 -7.30 -0.44 -15.19
N VAL A 489 -6.52 -0.78 -14.17
CA VAL A 489 -5.07 -0.95 -14.24
C VAL A 489 -4.80 -2.43 -13.94
N PRO A 490 -4.65 -3.28 -14.97
CA PRO A 490 -4.58 -4.74 -14.79
C PRO A 490 -3.51 -5.19 -13.79
N GLU A 491 -2.39 -4.48 -13.72
CA GLU A 491 -1.26 -4.79 -12.85
C GLU A 491 -1.55 -4.54 -11.36
N ARG A 492 -2.62 -3.81 -11.02
CA ARG A 492 -2.96 -3.51 -9.62
C ARG A 492 -3.98 -4.45 -9.00
N GLY A 493 -4.77 -5.16 -9.80
CA GLY A 493 -5.83 -6.03 -9.28
C GLY A 493 -6.91 -5.33 -8.44
N ASP A 494 -7.00 -3.99 -8.46
CA ASP A 494 -7.78 -3.16 -7.53
C ASP A 494 -9.25 -2.92 -7.95
N SER A 495 -9.84 -3.86 -8.68
CA SER A 495 -11.18 -3.68 -9.29
C SER A 495 -12.10 -4.89 -9.12
N CYS A 496 -12.25 -5.42 -7.90
CA CYS A 496 -13.27 -6.43 -7.60
C CYS A 496 -14.69 -5.84 -7.50
N VAL A 497 -15.69 -6.73 -7.42
CA VAL A 497 -17.05 -6.35 -7.00
C VAL A 497 -17.00 -5.92 -5.54
N LEU A 498 -17.65 -4.81 -5.20
CA LEU A 498 -17.72 -4.33 -3.82
C LEU A 498 -18.72 -5.19 -3.03
N GLU A 499 -18.21 -5.90 -2.04
CA GLU A 499 -18.96 -6.78 -1.15
C GLU A 499 -19.12 -6.17 0.24
N GLU A 500 -20.18 -6.56 0.95
CA GLU A 500 -20.40 -6.16 2.34
C GLU A 500 -19.22 -6.58 3.22
N GLY A 501 -18.73 -5.66 4.06
CA GLY A 501 -17.58 -5.88 4.93
C GLY A 501 -16.23 -5.49 4.30
N MET A 502 -16.19 -5.08 3.02
CA MET A 502 -14.99 -4.46 2.46
C MET A 502 -14.79 -3.05 3.03
N VAL A 503 -13.55 -2.73 3.41
CA VAL A 503 -13.13 -1.39 3.86
C VAL A 503 -12.29 -0.76 2.76
N THR A 504 -12.63 0.45 2.34
CA THR A 504 -11.95 1.19 1.26
C THR A 504 -11.78 2.65 1.65
N THR A 505 -10.62 3.25 1.37
CA THR A 505 -10.43 4.71 1.49
C THR A 505 -11.22 5.47 0.41
N ASP A 506 -11.52 6.74 0.67
CA ASP A 506 -12.04 7.75 -0.25
C ASP A 506 -11.23 9.02 -0.01
N GLU A 507 -10.27 9.30 -0.88
CA GLU A 507 -9.16 10.24 -0.68
C GLU A 507 -8.92 11.23 -1.85
N PRO A 508 -9.95 11.94 -2.35
CA PRO A 508 -9.77 12.92 -3.41
C PRO A 508 -8.79 14.03 -3.02
N GLY A 509 -8.16 14.64 -4.02
CA GLY A 509 -7.26 15.75 -3.78
C GLY A 509 -7.05 16.70 -4.96
N VAL A 510 -6.38 17.81 -4.67
CA VAL A 510 -5.89 18.81 -5.62
C VAL A 510 -4.45 19.12 -5.28
N TYR A 511 -3.54 19.01 -6.25
CA TYR A 511 -2.11 19.23 -6.06
C TYR A 511 -1.62 20.24 -7.10
N LEU A 512 -1.32 21.46 -6.67
CA LEU A 512 -0.81 22.53 -7.53
C LEU A 512 0.66 22.79 -7.21
N GLU A 513 1.52 22.38 -8.15
CA GLU A 513 2.97 22.47 -8.02
C GLU A 513 3.42 23.89 -7.62
N GLY A 514 4.31 23.96 -6.62
CA GLY A 514 4.84 25.21 -6.09
C GLY A 514 3.84 26.07 -5.30
N LYS A 515 2.58 25.63 -5.16
CA LYS A 515 1.54 26.36 -4.43
C LYS A 515 1.10 25.62 -3.16
N TYR A 516 0.26 24.60 -3.32
CA TYR A 516 -0.36 23.86 -2.22
C TYR A 516 -0.90 22.51 -2.70
N GLY A 517 -1.14 21.62 -1.74
CA GLY A 517 -1.90 20.39 -1.93
C GLY A 517 -3.04 20.30 -0.93
N ILE A 518 -4.11 19.64 -1.34
CA ILE A 518 -5.31 19.39 -0.54
C ILE A 518 -5.68 17.92 -0.76
N ARG A 519 -5.90 17.20 0.33
CA ARG A 519 -6.51 15.87 0.33
C ARG A 519 -7.43 15.76 1.55
N THR A 520 -8.55 15.09 1.36
CA THR A 520 -9.49 14.74 2.43
C THR A 520 -9.80 13.27 2.27
N GLU A 521 -9.50 12.50 3.30
CA GLU A 521 -9.59 11.05 3.24
C GLU A 521 -10.35 10.46 4.40
N ASN A 522 -11.23 9.52 4.08
CA ASN A 522 -11.95 8.71 5.04
C ASN A 522 -11.97 7.25 4.58
N GLU A 523 -12.01 6.33 5.54
CA GLU A 523 -12.34 4.93 5.30
C GLU A 523 -13.85 4.71 5.31
N LEU A 524 -14.30 3.88 4.37
CA LEU A 524 -15.68 3.52 4.10
C LEU A 524 -15.86 1.99 4.21
N ILE A 525 -16.82 1.55 5.03
CA ILE A 525 -17.27 0.16 5.05
C ILE A 525 -18.41 0.00 4.04
N CYS A 526 -18.25 -0.90 3.07
CA CYS A 526 -19.33 -1.32 2.19
C CYS A 526 -20.34 -2.16 2.97
N LYS A 527 -21.63 -1.83 2.86
CA LYS A 527 -22.72 -2.52 3.58
C LYS A 527 -23.95 -2.69 2.70
N LYS A 528 -24.78 -3.67 3.03
CA LYS A 528 -26.09 -3.80 2.39
C LYS A 528 -27.02 -2.68 2.84
N ALA A 529 -27.73 -2.11 1.88
CA ALA A 529 -28.91 -1.30 2.08
C ALA A 529 -30.18 -2.16 1.86
N GLU A 530 -31.29 -1.55 1.46
CA GLU A 530 -32.52 -2.27 1.17
C GLU A 530 -32.43 -3.20 -0.05
N LYS A 531 -33.21 -4.28 -0.03
CA LYS A 531 -33.49 -5.13 -1.18
C LYS A 531 -34.90 -4.90 -1.67
N ASN A 532 -35.06 -4.60 -2.95
CA ASN A 532 -36.37 -4.37 -3.58
C ASN A 532 -36.46 -5.05 -4.96
N GLU A 533 -37.44 -4.68 -5.78
CA GLU A 533 -37.66 -5.28 -7.12
C GLU A 533 -36.49 -5.11 -8.10
N TYR A 534 -35.62 -4.11 -7.89
CA TYR A 534 -34.47 -3.83 -8.75
C TYR A 534 -33.21 -4.60 -8.34
N GLY A 535 -33.17 -5.15 -7.11
CA GLY A 535 -32.03 -5.91 -6.61
C GLY A 535 -31.66 -5.56 -5.16
N GLN A 536 -30.47 -6.00 -4.76
CA GLN A 536 -29.85 -5.62 -3.49
C GLN A 536 -29.15 -4.28 -3.70
N PHE A 537 -29.58 -3.22 -3.00
CA PHE A 537 -28.81 -1.99 -2.93
C PHE A 537 -27.71 -2.11 -1.88
N MET A 538 -26.63 -1.38 -2.11
CA MET A 538 -25.46 -1.25 -1.26
C MET A 538 -25.26 0.24 -0.95
N GLU A 539 -24.60 0.53 0.16
CA GLU A 539 -24.21 1.87 0.58
C GLU A 539 -22.89 1.80 1.37
N PHE A 540 -22.33 2.96 1.70
CA PHE A 540 -21.15 3.07 2.53
C PHE A 540 -21.46 3.58 3.94
N GLU A 541 -20.70 3.10 4.91
CA GLU A 541 -20.61 3.67 6.26
C GLU A 541 -19.24 4.32 6.41
N THR A 542 -19.20 5.63 6.64
CA THR A 542 -17.96 6.34 6.96
C THR A 542 -17.52 6.04 8.40
N ILE A 543 -16.28 5.60 8.55
CA ILE A 543 -15.71 5.22 9.86
C ILE A 543 -14.57 6.09 10.34
N THR A 544 -13.99 6.94 9.50
CA THR A 544 -13.01 7.93 9.94
C THR A 544 -13.68 9.08 10.69
N TYR A 545 -13.24 9.34 11.92
CA TYR A 545 -13.88 10.27 12.85
C TYR A 545 -12.98 11.45 13.21
N ALA A 546 -12.82 12.42 12.30
CA ALA A 546 -12.12 13.67 12.59
C ALA A 546 -12.74 14.86 11.85
N PRO A 547 -12.81 16.06 12.44
CA PRO A 547 -13.44 17.21 11.79
C PRO A 547 -12.77 17.55 10.45
N ILE A 548 -13.59 17.97 9.48
CA ILE A 548 -13.11 18.62 8.25
C ILE A 548 -13.11 20.13 8.54
N ASP A 549 -12.01 20.81 8.26
CA ASP A 549 -11.79 22.19 8.73
C ASP A 549 -12.77 23.19 8.09
N LEU A 550 -13.74 23.66 8.89
CA LEU A 550 -14.75 24.63 8.46
C LEU A 550 -14.16 26.00 8.10
N ASP A 551 -12.95 26.33 8.54
CA ASP A 551 -12.31 27.61 8.21
C ASP A 551 -11.96 27.73 6.70
N ALA A 552 -11.88 26.59 6.01
CA ALA A 552 -11.57 26.49 4.59
C ALA A 552 -12.79 26.23 3.69
N ILE A 553 -13.98 26.04 4.26
CA ILE A 553 -15.21 25.77 3.51
C ILE A 553 -15.88 27.07 3.04
N LEU A 554 -16.36 27.07 1.79
CA LEU A 554 -17.28 28.05 1.23
C LEU A 554 -18.69 27.43 1.13
N PRO A 555 -19.59 27.63 2.11
CA PRO A 555 -20.91 27.00 2.12
C PRO A 555 -21.77 27.31 0.87
N GLU A 556 -21.54 28.46 0.24
CA GLU A 556 -22.20 28.92 -0.98
C GLU A 556 -21.82 28.11 -2.23
N GLU A 557 -20.65 27.46 -2.22
CA GLU A 557 -20.18 26.57 -3.31
C GLU A 557 -20.69 25.13 -3.15
N MET A 558 -21.47 24.86 -2.10
CA MET A 558 -22.07 23.58 -1.81
C MET A 558 -23.58 23.60 -2.12
N THR A 559 -24.09 22.48 -2.62
CA THR A 559 -25.54 22.25 -2.69
C THR A 559 -26.12 22.05 -1.30
N ALA A 560 -27.46 22.16 -1.17
CA ALA A 560 -28.14 21.87 0.09
C ALA A 560 -27.90 20.43 0.57
N THR A 561 -27.81 19.48 -0.37
CA THR A 561 -27.50 18.08 -0.07
C THR A 561 -26.08 17.93 0.49
N GLU A 562 -25.08 18.52 -0.18
CA GLU A 562 -23.68 18.46 0.27
C GLU A 562 -23.49 19.11 1.65
N ARG A 563 -24.13 20.26 1.92
CA ARG A 563 -24.12 20.87 3.27
C ARG A 563 -24.73 19.95 4.33
N ASN A 564 -25.86 19.31 4.02
CA ASN A 564 -26.48 18.37 4.94
C ASN A 564 -25.62 17.13 5.18
N LEU A 565 -24.93 16.61 4.16
CA LEU A 565 -23.96 15.51 4.32
C LEU A 565 -22.81 15.90 5.25
N LEU A 566 -22.23 17.09 5.06
CA LEU A 566 -21.18 17.60 5.95
C LEU A 566 -21.67 17.76 7.40
N ASN A 567 -22.86 18.34 7.58
CA ASN A 567 -23.47 18.53 8.90
C ASN A 567 -23.73 17.18 9.60
N GLN A 568 -24.20 16.16 8.87
CA GLN A 568 -24.40 14.81 9.40
C GLN A 568 -23.08 14.14 9.79
N TYR A 569 -22.06 14.26 8.93
CA TYR A 569 -20.71 13.76 9.19
C TYR A 569 -20.11 14.42 10.44
N HIS A 570 -20.16 15.75 10.54
CA HIS A 570 -19.65 16.51 11.69
C HIS A 570 -20.41 16.22 12.98
N LYS A 571 -21.73 16.01 12.92
CA LYS A 571 -22.51 15.55 14.06
C LYS A 571 -22.03 14.18 14.56
N MET A 572 -21.82 13.23 13.64
CA MET A 572 -21.27 11.91 13.98
C MET A 572 -19.89 12.02 14.64
N VAL A 573 -18.98 12.84 14.07
CA VAL A 573 -17.65 13.09 14.64
C VAL A 573 -17.77 13.61 16.07
N TYR A 574 -18.62 14.62 16.31
CA TYR A 574 -18.82 15.16 17.65
C TYR A 574 -19.33 14.11 18.63
N GLU A 575 -20.35 13.34 18.25
CA GLU A 575 -20.96 12.31 19.11
C GLU A 575 -19.98 11.18 19.46
N LYS A 576 -19.11 10.78 18.51
CA LYS A 576 -18.14 9.70 18.71
C LYS A 576 -16.90 10.15 19.50
N ILE A 577 -16.40 11.36 19.25
CA ILE A 577 -15.10 11.80 19.76
C ILE A 577 -15.21 12.61 21.05
N SER A 578 -16.23 13.47 21.18
CA SER A 578 -16.36 14.35 22.37
C SER A 578 -16.29 13.63 23.73
N PRO A 579 -16.80 12.38 23.92
CA PRO A 579 -16.71 11.70 25.21
C PRO A 579 -15.28 11.43 25.71
N PHE A 580 -14.29 11.46 24.83
CA PHE A 580 -12.88 11.16 25.12
C PHE A 580 -11.99 12.40 25.19
N LEU A 581 -12.59 13.58 25.04
CA LEU A 581 -11.90 14.87 25.04
C LEU A 581 -12.07 15.58 26.38
N GLU A 582 -11.12 16.45 26.69
CA GLU A 582 -11.24 17.38 27.82
C GLU A 582 -12.28 18.46 27.53
N LYS A 583 -12.76 19.14 28.57
CA LYS A 583 -13.86 20.13 28.42
C LYS A 583 -13.56 21.23 27.39
N GLU A 584 -12.33 21.74 27.36
CA GLU A 584 -11.94 22.80 26.41
C GLU A 584 -11.88 22.28 24.97
N GLU A 585 -11.39 21.05 24.79
CA GLU A 585 -11.35 20.34 23.50
C GLU A 585 -12.76 20.02 23.00
N GLN A 586 -13.68 19.64 23.89
CA GLN A 586 -15.10 19.39 23.57
C GLN A 586 -15.81 20.64 23.06
N GLU A 587 -15.66 21.78 23.75
CA GLU A 587 -16.27 23.04 23.32
C GLU A 587 -15.66 23.54 22.01
N TRP A 588 -14.34 23.34 21.82
CA TRP A 588 -13.70 23.61 20.54
C TRP A 588 -14.26 22.74 19.42
N LEU A 589 -14.37 21.42 19.64
CA LEU A 589 -14.89 20.48 18.65
C LEU A 589 -16.33 20.85 18.28
N LYS A 590 -17.17 21.17 19.26
CA LYS A 590 -18.56 21.60 19.05
C LYS A 590 -18.68 22.78 18.08
N ILE A 591 -17.77 23.75 18.19
CA ILE A 591 -17.71 24.90 17.29
C ILE A 591 -17.21 24.50 15.90
N TYR A 592 -16.20 23.62 15.85
CA TYR A 592 -15.61 23.12 14.60
C TYR A 592 -16.46 22.09 13.85
N THR A 593 -17.50 21.54 14.49
CA THR A 593 -18.48 20.61 13.92
C THR A 593 -19.90 21.20 13.90
N ARG A 594 -20.03 22.52 13.94
CA ARG A 594 -21.34 23.21 13.88
C ARG A 594 -21.97 23.06 12.49
N GLU A 595 -23.29 23.13 12.43
CA GLU A 595 -24.00 23.14 11.15
C GLU A 595 -23.72 24.44 10.36
N ILE A 596 -23.60 24.30 9.04
CA ILE A 596 -23.41 25.40 8.07
C ILE A 596 -24.47 25.42 6.96
#